data_AF-A0A6J1E0T9-F1
#
_entry.id   AF-A0A6J1E0T9-F1
#
_cell.length_a   1.000
_cell.length_b   1.000
_cell.length_c   1.000
_cell.angle_alpha   90.00
_cell.angle_beta   90.00
_cell.angle_gamma   90.00
#
_symmetry.space_group_name_H-M   'P 1'
#
loop_
_entity.id
_entity.type
_entity.pdbx_description
1 polymer ?
#
loop_
_entity_poly.entity_id
_entity_poly.type
_entity_poly.pdbx_seq_one_letter_code
_entity_poly.pdbx_strand_id
1 'polypeptide(L)'
;MLSGGKEDLGALAMLEDSVKKLKSPKTSPGPTLSKTQIDCALDFLADWVYESGGSVSFSSLQHPKFRAFLNQVGIPAISRRDFTSSRLNSKFEEAKAESEVKIRDAMFFQLASDGWNDKNYAVFGLDKLVNLTVNLPNGTSLYRRAVFVSGSVPSTYAQEILWETIADISGNIVHQCVGIVADKFKAKALKNLENQNNWMVNLSCQFQGFSSLIKDFSKQLPLFNSVTEHCIKLANFVNYKSQIRNCFHKFQLQEYGHAALLRVPPRYHEKLNFGPVFTLMEDIINFSRALQLVVLDETFKIVSMDDPIAREVAELIGDVGFWNELEAVHSLVKLVTEMACEIEKERPLVGQCLPLWDQLRGKVKDWCSKFQIAEGPVEKVIEKRFKKNYHPAWAASFILDPLYLVRDSSGKYLPPFKCLSPDQEKDVDKLITRLVSREEAHIALMELMKWRTEGLDPVYARAVQMKERDPVTGKMRVANPQSSRLVWETYLTEFKSLGKVAVRLIFLHATSCGFKCNWSLLRWVASHTHQKAGIDRAQKLIFISAHSKLERRDFSSDEDKDADLFSLANDTFDKDLLGLERPP
;
A
#
# COMPACT_ATOMS: atom_id res chain seq x y z
N MET A 1 15.71 89.18 -30.96
CA MET A 1 15.80 87.90 -31.71
C MET A 1 16.81 87.06 -30.94
N LEU A 2 16.50 85.93 -30.31
CA LEU A 2 15.48 84.92 -30.54
C LEU A 2 14.48 84.80 -29.38
N SER A 3 13.26 84.48 -29.77
CA SER A 3 12.09 84.22 -28.95
C SER A 3 12.19 82.80 -28.38
N GLY A 4 12.27 82.66 -27.05
CA GLY A 4 11.99 81.41 -26.34
C GLY A 4 10.62 81.56 -25.66
N GLY A 5 9.58 81.09 -26.35
CA GLY A 5 8.19 81.36 -26.06
C GLY A 5 7.65 80.58 -24.86
N LYS A 6 6.53 81.09 -24.34
CA LYS A 6 5.63 80.46 -23.35
C LYS A 6 5.18 79.03 -23.70
N GLU A 7 5.46 78.56 -24.92
CA GLU A 7 5.18 77.21 -25.42
C GLU A 7 6.13 76.14 -24.84
N ASP A 8 7.35 76.51 -24.39
CA ASP A 8 8.30 75.57 -23.79
C ASP A 8 7.89 75.11 -22.39
N LEU A 9 7.04 75.86 -21.68
CA LEU A 9 6.51 75.45 -20.38
C LEU A 9 5.45 74.34 -20.52
N GLY A 10 4.71 74.33 -21.63
CA GLY A 10 3.77 73.25 -21.95
C GLY A 10 4.49 71.97 -22.32
N ALA A 11 5.55 72.08 -23.13
CA ALA A 11 6.41 70.94 -23.48
C ALA A 11 7.15 70.38 -22.25
N LEU A 12 7.65 71.24 -21.36
CA LEU A 12 8.25 70.82 -20.08
C LEU A 12 7.25 70.17 -19.14
N ALA A 13 6.01 70.67 -19.04
CA ALA A 13 4.97 70.05 -18.22
C ALA A 13 4.53 68.68 -18.78
N MET A 14 4.41 68.54 -20.11
CA MET A 14 4.13 67.25 -20.75
C MET A 14 5.30 66.28 -20.64
N LEU A 15 6.55 66.76 -20.65
CA LEU A 15 7.74 65.96 -20.37
C LEU A 15 7.80 65.52 -18.89
N GLU A 16 7.45 66.40 -17.95
CA GLU A 16 7.41 66.09 -16.51
C GLU A 16 6.33 65.05 -16.19
N ASP A 17 5.14 65.14 -16.82
CA ASP A 17 4.08 64.13 -16.71
C ASP A 17 4.45 62.82 -17.41
N SER A 18 5.18 62.88 -18.53
CA SER A 18 5.67 61.69 -19.23
C SER A 18 6.78 60.99 -18.43
N VAL A 19 7.65 61.75 -17.75
CA VAL A 19 8.69 61.25 -16.84
C VAL A 19 8.08 60.72 -15.54
N LYS A 20 6.98 61.30 -15.03
CA LYS A 20 6.18 60.74 -13.92
C LYS A 20 5.49 59.42 -14.33
N LYS A 21 5.03 59.29 -15.58
CA LYS A 21 4.50 58.03 -16.13
C LYS A 21 5.57 56.97 -16.42
N LEU A 22 6.81 57.38 -16.71
CA LEU A 22 7.95 56.48 -16.96
C LEU A 22 8.70 56.06 -15.68
N LYS A 23 8.49 56.75 -14.55
CA LYS A 23 8.99 56.32 -13.25
C LYS A 23 8.15 55.15 -12.73
N SER A 24 8.66 53.96 -13.03
CA SER A 24 8.23 52.63 -12.59
C SER A 24 6.85 52.19 -13.10
N PRO A 25 6.72 51.02 -13.74
CA PRO A 25 5.44 50.36 -13.75
C PRO A 25 5.14 50.05 -12.28
N LYS A 26 4.30 50.87 -11.64
CA LYS A 26 3.52 50.37 -10.52
C LYS A 26 2.82 49.15 -11.10
N THR A 27 3.24 47.97 -10.66
CA THR A 27 2.46 46.74 -10.80
C THR A 27 1.02 47.15 -10.59
N SER A 28 0.21 47.03 -11.64
CA SER A 28 -1.23 47.26 -11.58
C SER A 28 -1.72 46.64 -10.27
N PRO A 29 -2.55 47.32 -9.46
CA PRO A 29 -3.15 46.65 -8.33
C PRO A 29 -3.81 45.40 -8.93
N GLY A 30 -3.35 44.23 -8.48
CA GLY A 30 -3.88 42.97 -8.95
C GLY A 30 -5.42 42.99 -8.84
N PRO A 31 -6.12 42.10 -9.55
CA PRO A 31 -7.58 42.03 -9.48
C PRO A 31 -8.03 42.14 -8.02
N THR A 32 -8.85 43.15 -7.72
CA THR A 32 -9.29 43.42 -6.34
C THR A 32 -10.32 42.36 -5.98
N LEU A 33 -9.85 41.24 -5.46
CA LEU A 33 -10.69 40.16 -4.98
C LEU A 33 -11.51 40.67 -3.78
N SER A 34 -12.77 40.26 -3.73
CA SER A 34 -13.59 40.43 -2.53
C SER A 34 -13.02 39.59 -1.38
N LYS A 35 -13.34 39.97 -0.13
CA LYS A 35 -12.90 39.22 1.05
C LYS A 35 -13.31 37.74 0.99
N THR A 36 -14.53 37.47 0.52
CA THR A 36 -15.03 36.10 0.35
C THR A 36 -14.22 35.31 -0.68
N GLN A 37 -13.86 35.91 -1.81
CA GLN A 37 -12.99 35.27 -2.80
C GLN A 37 -11.59 34.97 -2.26
N ILE A 38 -11.03 35.89 -1.46
CA ILE A 38 -9.73 35.68 -0.81
C ILE A 38 -9.82 34.52 0.19
N ASP A 39 -10.84 34.51 1.04
CA ASP A 39 -11.02 33.46 2.04
C ASP A 39 -11.23 32.09 1.37
N CYS A 40 -12.07 32.00 0.32
CA CYS A 40 -12.25 30.78 -0.45
C CYS A 40 -10.95 30.30 -1.13
N ALA A 41 -10.16 31.21 -1.71
CA ALA A 41 -8.89 30.85 -2.33
C ALA A 41 -7.88 30.31 -1.32
N LEU A 42 -7.84 30.89 -0.11
CA LEU A 42 -7.02 30.39 0.99
C LEU A 42 -7.52 29.05 1.52
N ASP A 43 -8.83 28.81 1.54
CA ASP A 43 -9.40 27.52 1.92
C ASP A 43 -9.07 26.43 0.90
N PHE A 44 -9.20 26.68 -0.40
CA PHE A 44 -8.76 25.72 -1.43
C PHE A 44 -7.27 25.43 -1.36
N LEU A 45 -6.46 26.45 -1.07
CA LEU A 45 -5.02 26.26 -0.88
C LEU A 45 -4.73 25.43 0.37
N ALA A 46 -5.46 25.66 1.47
CA ALA A 46 -5.33 24.89 2.70
C ALA A 46 -5.72 23.43 2.49
N ASP A 47 -6.83 23.18 1.79
CA ASP A 47 -7.28 21.83 1.42
C ASP A 47 -6.18 21.12 0.64
N TRP A 48 -5.68 21.72 -0.45
CA TRP A 48 -4.58 21.13 -1.22
C TRP A 48 -3.33 20.82 -0.37
N VAL A 49 -2.90 21.75 0.50
CA VAL A 49 -1.73 21.55 1.36
C VAL A 49 -1.94 20.42 2.38
N TYR A 50 -3.11 20.35 3.02
CA TYR A 50 -3.38 19.32 4.02
C TYR A 50 -3.60 17.95 3.37
N GLU A 51 -4.30 17.89 2.24
CA GLU A 51 -4.52 16.67 1.46
C GLU A 51 -3.20 16.08 0.94
N SER A 52 -2.28 16.95 0.52
CA SER A 52 -0.92 16.58 0.09
C SER A 52 -0.11 15.88 1.20
N GLY A 53 -0.56 15.94 2.46
CA GLY A 53 -0.03 15.10 3.53
C GLY A 53 1.48 15.18 3.69
N GLY A 54 2.06 16.39 3.61
CA GLY A 54 3.49 16.64 3.80
C GLY A 54 4.32 16.80 2.52
N SER A 55 3.80 16.44 1.33
CA SER A 55 4.49 16.71 0.04
C SER A 55 4.77 18.21 -0.12
N VAL A 56 3.80 19.04 0.27
CA VAL A 56 3.92 20.50 0.32
C VAL A 56 4.25 20.93 1.75
N SER A 57 5.49 21.35 1.97
CA SER A 57 5.91 21.83 3.29
C SER A 57 5.34 23.22 3.60
N PHE A 58 5.03 23.49 4.89
CA PHE A 58 4.61 24.83 5.32
C PHE A 58 5.65 25.92 5.02
N SER A 59 6.93 25.57 4.88
CA SER A 59 7.99 26.50 4.46
C SER A 59 7.85 26.88 2.99
N SER A 60 7.36 25.98 2.13
CA SER A 60 7.08 26.27 0.71
C SER A 60 6.05 27.40 0.56
N LEU A 61 5.07 27.47 1.46
CA LEU A 61 4.08 28.56 1.51
C LEU A 61 4.69 29.93 1.86
N GLN A 62 5.90 29.96 2.41
CA GLN A 62 6.63 31.19 2.72
C GLN A 62 7.66 31.56 1.64
N HIS A 63 7.81 30.74 0.60
CA HIS A 63 8.81 30.95 -0.44
C HIS A 63 8.59 32.29 -1.17
N PRO A 64 9.63 33.12 -1.40
CA PRO A 64 9.48 34.45 -1.98
C PRO A 64 8.77 34.47 -3.34
N LYS A 65 9.02 33.47 -4.20
CA LYS A 65 8.35 33.38 -5.51
C LYS A 65 6.87 33.01 -5.38
N PHE A 66 6.51 32.18 -4.40
CA PHE A 66 5.12 31.85 -4.14
C PHE A 66 4.36 33.06 -3.59
N ARG A 67 4.99 33.83 -2.69
CA ARG A 67 4.45 35.12 -2.24
C ARG A 67 4.25 36.12 -3.38
N ALA A 68 5.22 36.22 -4.29
CA ALA A 68 5.09 37.07 -5.48
C ALA A 68 3.93 36.62 -6.38
N PHE A 69 3.75 35.31 -6.55
CA PHE A 69 2.60 34.74 -7.27
C PHE A 69 1.27 35.10 -6.60
N LEU A 70 1.12 34.91 -5.29
CA LEU A 70 -0.10 35.27 -4.55
C LEU A 70 -0.45 36.75 -4.72
N ASN A 71 0.55 37.63 -4.56
CA ASN A 71 0.38 39.07 -4.76
C ASN A 71 -0.07 39.41 -6.19
N GLN A 72 0.45 38.71 -7.20
CA GLN A 72 0.07 38.91 -8.60
C GLN A 72 -1.39 38.54 -8.87
N VAL A 73 -1.91 37.51 -8.20
CA VAL A 73 -3.30 37.06 -8.33
C VAL A 73 -4.27 37.73 -7.35
N GLY A 74 -3.80 38.71 -6.57
CA GLY A 74 -4.63 39.47 -5.61
C GLY A 74 -4.87 38.78 -4.27
N ILE A 75 -4.12 37.72 -3.95
CA ILE A 75 -4.20 36.99 -2.67
C ILE A 75 -3.11 37.51 -1.71
N PRO A 76 -3.44 37.83 -0.44
CA PRO A 76 -2.46 38.30 0.52
C PRO A 76 -1.44 37.21 0.90
N ALA A 77 -0.29 37.64 1.44
CA ALA A 77 0.73 36.72 1.93
C ALA A 77 0.18 35.81 3.04
N ILE A 78 0.53 34.52 2.96
CA ILE A 78 0.03 33.50 3.89
C ILE A 78 0.61 33.69 5.29
N SER A 79 -0.27 33.69 6.28
CA SER A 79 0.11 33.56 7.68
C SER A 79 0.41 32.09 8.00
N ARG A 80 1.66 31.79 8.34
CA ARG A 80 2.04 30.43 8.77
C ARG A 80 1.27 29.99 10.01
N ARG A 81 0.97 30.91 10.93
CA ARG A 81 0.19 30.60 12.14
C ARG A 81 -1.23 30.18 11.77
N ASP A 82 -1.86 30.87 10.82
CA ASP A 82 -3.22 30.55 10.37
C ASP A 82 -3.31 29.12 9.80
N PHE A 83 -2.39 28.75 8.90
CA PHE A 83 -2.33 27.41 8.28
C PHE A 83 -1.84 26.30 9.23
N THR A 84 -1.11 26.63 10.29
CA THR A 84 -0.60 25.61 11.24
C THR A 84 -1.43 25.50 12.51
N SER A 85 -2.44 26.35 12.69
CA SER A 85 -3.37 26.29 13.83
C SER A 85 -4.85 26.43 13.43
N SER A 86 -5.35 27.63 13.06
CA SER A 86 -6.80 27.87 12.96
C SER A 86 -7.43 27.08 11.83
N ARG A 87 -6.90 27.21 10.60
CA ARG A 87 -7.46 26.50 9.44
C ARG A 87 -7.30 24.99 9.58
N LEU A 88 -6.14 24.53 10.06
CA LEU A 88 -5.89 23.12 10.28
C LEU A 88 -6.86 22.52 11.31
N ASN A 89 -7.05 23.20 12.46
CA ASN A 89 -7.98 22.74 13.48
C ASN A 89 -9.43 22.74 12.96
N SER A 90 -9.84 23.78 12.22
CA SER A 90 -11.18 23.86 11.65
C SER A 90 -11.45 22.71 10.68
N LYS A 91 -10.54 22.48 9.73
CA LYS A 91 -10.65 21.39 8.74
C LYS A 91 -10.59 20.02 9.38
N PHE A 92 -9.79 19.86 10.43
CA PHE A 92 -9.74 18.62 11.20
C PHE A 92 -11.07 18.33 11.91
N GLU A 93 -11.65 19.31 12.61
CA GLU A 93 -12.92 19.11 13.31
C GLU A 93 -14.09 18.89 12.32
N GLU A 94 -14.07 19.54 11.16
CA GLU A 94 -15.03 19.29 10.06
C GLU A 94 -14.95 17.84 9.58
N ALA A 95 -13.77 17.39 9.15
CA ALA A 95 -13.57 16.02 8.68
C ALA A 95 -13.88 14.99 9.78
N LYS A 96 -13.54 15.31 11.03
CA LYS A 96 -13.84 14.45 12.19
C LYS A 96 -15.34 14.35 12.41
N ALA A 97 -16.06 15.47 12.46
CA ALA A 97 -17.51 15.48 12.64
C ALA A 97 -18.23 14.69 11.53
N GLU A 98 -17.80 14.84 10.29
CA GLU A 98 -18.33 14.06 9.17
C GLU A 98 -18.08 12.55 9.34
N SER A 99 -16.86 12.17 9.72
CA SER A 99 -16.51 10.76 9.96
C SER A 99 -17.34 10.14 11.10
N GLU A 100 -17.56 10.88 12.19
CA GLU A 100 -18.35 10.43 13.35
C GLU A 100 -19.82 10.23 12.99
N VAL A 101 -20.38 11.10 12.14
CA VAL A 101 -21.74 10.92 11.61
C VAL A 101 -21.83 9.62 10.80
N LYS A 102 -20.91 9.41 9.85
CA LYS A 102 -20.88 8.19 9.01
C LYS A 102 -20.74 6.90 9.85
N ILE A 103 -19.93 6.93 10.91
CA ILE A 103 -19.74 5.76 11.80
C ILE A 103 -20.97 5.51 12.66
N ARG A 104 -21.55 6.55 13.26
CA ARG A 104 -22.74 6.43 14.12
C ARG A 104 -23.95 5.90 13.35
N ASP A 105 -24.10 6.31 12.09
CA ASP A 105 -25.22 5.89 11.25
C ASP A 105 -25.04 4.46 10.69
N ALA A 106 -23.85 3.88 10.83
CA ALA A 106 -23.57 2.51 10.40
C ALA A 106 -24.01 1.47 11.43
N MET A 107 -24.71 0.41 10.99
CA MET A 107 -25.21 -0.65 11.88
C MET A 107 -24.09 -1.44 12.58
N PHE A 108 -22.95 -1.60 11.92
CA PHE A 108 -21.75 -2.27 12.44
C PHE A 108 -20.53 -1.81 11.63
N PHE A 109 -19.34 -2.12 12.10
CA PHE A 109 -18.09 -1.81 11.41
C PHE A 109 -17.02 -2.87 11.66
N GLN A 110 -15.98 -2.86 10.84
CA GLN A 110 -14.76 -3.63 11.04
C GLN A 110 -13.58 -2.68 11.26
N LEU A 111 -12.76 -2.94 12.28
CA LEU A 111 -11.53 -2.18 12.50
C LEU A 111 -10.40 -2.77 11.64
N ALA A 112 -9.66 -1.91 10.94
CA ALA A 112 -8.45 -2.26 10.19
C ALA A 112 -7.23 -1.62 10.85
N SER A 113 -6.14 -2.37 10.97
CA SER A 113 -4.90 -1.86 11.56
C SER A 113 -3.64 -2.37 10.89
N ASP A 114 -2.80 -1.44 10.44
CA ASP A 114 -1.53 -1.72 9.76
C ASP A 114 -0.39 -0.87 10.32
N GLY A 115 0.85 -1.27 10.03
CA GLY A 115 2.06 -0.59 10.53
C GLY A 115 2.70 -1.27 11.75
N TRP A 116 2.18 -2.42 12.18
CA TRP A 116 2.79 -3.19 13.27
C TRP A 116 4.03 -3.97 12.84
N ASN A 117 4.19 -4.21 11.54
CA ASN A 117 5.33 -4.91 10.98
C ASN A 117 6.52 -3.97 10.78
N ASP A 118 7.74 -4.46 11.01
CA ASP A 118 8.98 -3.74 10.72
C ASP A 118 9.16 -3.61 9.21
N LYS A 119 8.52 -2.62 8.58
CA LYS A 119 8.88 -2.21 7.22
C LYS A 119 10.16 -1.36 7.29
N ASN A 120 10.93 -1.31 6.20
CA ASN A 120 12.28 -0.73 6.04
C ASN A 120 12.50 0.75 6.48
N TYR A 121 11.55 1.38 7.19
CA TYR A 121 11.70 2.70 7.82
C TYR A 121 12.79 2.73 8.92
N ALA A 122 13.30 1.56 9.32
CA ALA A 122 14.35 1.42 10.33
C ALA A 122 15.73 1.99 9.91
N VAL A 123 15.94 2.36 8.65
CA VAL A 123 17.22 2.93 8.19
C VAL A 123 17.52 4.30 8.83
N PHE A 124 16.53 4.98 9.42
CA PHE A 124 16.72 6.33 9.99
C PHE A 124 16.19 6.53 11.42
N GLY A 125 15.96 5.45 12.19
CA GLY A 125 15.54 5.58 13.60
C GLY A 125 14.18 6.24 13.82
N LEU A 126 13.30 6.24 12.82
CA LEU A 126 11.97 6.84 12.88
C LEU A 126 11.00 5.98 13.72
N ASP A 127 10.16 6.63 14.52
CA ASP A 127 9.04 5.97 15.20
C ASP A 127 8.11 5.33 14.16
N LYS A 128 7.68 4.09 14.43
CA LYS A 128 6.75 3.38 13.55
C LYS A 128 5.37 3.99 13.70
N LEU A 129 4.70 4.19 12.57
CA LEU A 129 3.32 4.65 12.54
C LEU A 129 2.39 3.45 12.38
N VAL A 130 1.50 3.27 13.36
CA VAL A 130 0.36 2.35 13.27
C VAL A 130 -0.87 3.15 12.89
N ASN A 131 -1.55 2.75 11.82
CA ASN A 131 -2.79 3.35 11.39
C ASN A 131 -3.98 2.50 11.86
N LEU A 132 -5.06 3.19 12.19
CA LEU A 132 -6.34 2.60 12.52
C LEU A 132 -7.40 3.19 11.60
N THR A 133 -8.11 2.32 10.88
CA THR A 133 -9.15 2.67 9.90
C THR A 133 -10.41 1.88 10.21
N VAL A 134 -11.57 2.45 9.94
CA VAL A 134 -12.89 1.82 10.15
C VAL A 134 -13.49 1.51 8.78
N ASN A 135 -13.84 0.26 8.54
CA ASN A 135 -14.56 -0.17 7.35
C ASN A 135 -16.05 -0.26 7.65
N LEU A 136 -16.85 0.43 6.85
CA LEU A 136 -18.30 0.48 6.97
C LEU A 136 -18.97 -0.49 5.99
N PRO A 137 -20.21 -0.93 6.29
CA PRO A 137 -20.87 -1.97 5.51
C PRO A 137 -21.28 -1.53 4.10
N ASN A 138 -21.31 -0.22 3.84
CA ASN A 138 -21.55 0.36 2.52
C ASN A 138 -20.28 0.40 1.64
N GLY A 139 -19.17 -0.18 2.09
CA GLY A 139 -17.89 -0.21 1.41
C GLY A 139 -17.02 1.03 1.61
N THR A 140 -17.44 1.99 2.45
CA THR A 140 -16.64 3.17 2.79
C THR A 140 -15.60 2.81 3.85
N SER A 141 -14.39 3.36 3.73
CA SER A 141 -13.37 3.28 4.77
C SER A 141 -13.04 4.67 5.29
N LEU A 142 -12.97 4.80 6.62
CA LEU A 142 -12.74 6.08 7.31
C LEU A 142 -11.51 5.97 8.19
N TYR A 143 -10.65 6.98 8.15
CA TYR A 143 -9.46 6.98 8.99
C TYR A 143 -9.84 7.32 10.43
N ARG A 144 -9.36 6.55 11.42
CA ARG A 144 -9.65 6.80 12.84
C ARG A 144 -8.53 7.57 13.52
N ARG A 145 -7.35 6.96 13.61
CA ARG A 145 -6.22 7.54 14.35
C ARG A 145 -4.89 6.94 13.94
N ALA A 146 -3.84 7.72 14.20
CA ALA A 146 -2.44 7.33 14.08
C ALA A 146 -1.83 7.12 15.48
N VAL A 147 -1.15 5.99 15.68
CA VAL A 147 -0.42 5.67 16.91
C VAL A 147 1.07 5.58 16.58
N PHE A 148 1.87 6.44 17.19
CA PHE A 148 3.33 6.41 17.06
C PHE A 148 3.91 5.43 18.07
N VAL A 149 4.67 4.45 17.59
CA VAL A 149 5.27 3.40 18.43
C VAL A 149 6.77 3.32 18.20
N SER A 150 7.54 3.34 19.29
CA SER A 150 8.98 3.20 19.27
C SER A 150 9.39 1.73 19.48
N GLY A 151 10.26 1.19 18.62
CA GLY A 151 10.84 -0.13 18.81
C GLY A 151 9.89 -1.32 18.57
N SER A 152 10.20 -2.46 19.17
CA SER A 152 9.38 -3.68 19.07
C SER A 152 8.20 -3.63 20.04
N VAL A 153 6.99 -3.78 19.52
CA VAL A 153 5.76 -3.68 20.29
C VAL A 153 5.26 -5.06 20.73
N PRO A 154 4.95 -5.27 22.03
CA PRO A 154 4.38 -6.53 22.50
C PRO A 154 2.93 -6.69 22.05
N SER A 155 2.46 -7.95 21.95
CA SER A 155 1.09 -8.24 21.51
C SER A 155 0.01 -7.74 22.48
N THR A 156 0.34 -7.59 23.77
CA THR A 156 -0.56 -7.05 24.80
C THR A 156 -0.87 -5.58 24.54
N TYR A 157 0.16 -4.78 24.23
CA TYR A 157 -0.01 -3.38 23.86
C TYR A 157 -0.86 -3.23 22.60
N ALA A 158 -0.62 -4.06 21.58
CA ALA A 158 -1.46 -4.05 20.38
C ALA A 158 -2.93 -4.38 20.70
N GLN A 159 -3.16 -5.34 21.61
CA GLN A 159 -4.51 -5.69 22.07
C GLN A 159 -5.19 -4.53 22.81
N GLU A 160 -4.47 -3.84 23.69
CA GLU A 160 -4.96 -2.65 24.41
C GLU A 160 -5.35 -1.53 23.45
N ILE A 161 -4.46 -1.17 22.51
CA ILE A 161 -4.72 -0.11 21.52
C ILE A 161 -5.92 -0.43 20.64
N LEU A 162 -6.06 -1.68 20.17
CA LEU A 162 -7.20 -2.09 19.36
C LEU A 162 -8.50 -2.01 20.16
N TRP A 163 -8.51 -2.50 21.40
CA TRP A 163 -9.69 -2.50 22.25
C TRP A 163 -10.10 -1.09 22.68
N GLU A 164 -9.15 -0.25 23.07
CA GLU A 164 -9.36 1.16 23.39
C GLU A 164 -10.02 1.89 22.21
N THR A 165 -9.54 1.64 20.98
CA THR A 165 -10.12 2.24 19.77
C THR A 165 -11.57 1.79 19.55
N ILE A 166 -11.86 0.51 19.79
CA ILE A 166 -13.23 -0.01 19.66
C ILE A 166 -14.15 0.61 20.72
N ALA A 167 -13.70 0.70 21.97
CA ALA A 167 -14.47 1.30 23.05
C ALA A 167 -14.73 2.80 22.80
N ASP A 168 -13.75 3.51 22.27
CA ASP A 168 -13.84 4.93 21.90
C ASP A 168 -14.86 5.17 20.76
N ILE A 169 -14.90 4.31 19.74
CA ILE A 169 -15.87 4.41 18.64
C ILE A 169 -17.28 3.99 19.08
N SER A 170 -17.39 2.82 19.72
CA SER A 170 -18.68 2.18 19.99
C SER A 170 -19.35 2.68 21.26
N GLY A 171 -18.62 3.40 22.12
CA GLY A 171 -19.07 3.75 23.47
C GLY A 171 -19.51 2.49 24.24
N ASN A 172 -20.81 2.42 24.54
CA ASN A 172 -21.41 1.30 25.26
C ASN A 172 -21.84 0.11 24.37
N ILE A 173 -21.84 0.25 23.03
CA ILE A 173 -22.37 -0.74 22.09
C ILE A 173 -21.22 -1.49 21.38
N VAL A 174 -20.34 -2.14 22.15
CA VAL A 174 -19.15 -2.82 21.61
C VAL A 174 -19.45 -3.89 20.55
N HIS A 175 -20.69 -4.43 20.52
CA HIS A 175 -21.17 -5.35 19.50
C HIS A 175 -21.27 -4.75 18.09
N GLN A 176 -21.18 -3.43 17.96
CA GLN A 176 -21.11 -2.74 16.67
C GLN A 176 -19.80 -3.07 15.93
N CYS A 177 -18.71 -3.37 16.66
CA CYS A 177 -17.49 -3.89 16.06
C CYS A 177 -17.62 -5.40 15.83
N VAL A 178 -17.72 -5.81 14.57
CA VAL A 178 -17.92 -7.22 14.18
C VAL A 178 -16.61 -7.94 13.82
N GLY A 179 -15.48 -7.24 13.82
CA GLY A 179 -14.20 -7.86 13.55
C GLY A 179 -13.05 -6.89 13.39
N ILE A 180 -11.83 -7.44 13.40
CA ILE A 180 -10.58 -6.70 13.21
C ILE A 180 -9.78 -7.34 12.08
N VAL A 181 -9.18 -6.56 11.19
CA VAL A 181 -8.17 -7.04 10.25
C VAL A 181 -6.83 -6.36 10.49
N ALA A 182 -5.77 -7.13 10.73
CA ALA A 182 -4.44 -6.55 11.01
C ALA A 182 -3.29 -7.24 10.28
N ASP A 183 -2.21 -6.49 10.04
CA ASP A 183 -0.98 -6.99 9.35
C ASP A 183 -0.10 -7.88 10.26
N LYS A 184 -0.30 -7.86 11.58
CA LYS A 184 0.48 -8.64 12.55
C LYS A 184 -0.38 -9.21 13.68
N PHE A 185 0.27 -9.91 14.61
CA PHE A 185 -0.28 -10.42 15.86
C PHE A 185 -1.46 -11.40 15.74
N LYS A 186 -1.66 -12.00 14.55
CA LYS A 186 -2.72 -12.98 14.30
C LYS A 186 -2.86 -14.07 15.36
N ALA A 187 -1.74 -14.67 15.78
CA ALA A 187 -1.74 -15.81 16.70
C ALA A 187 -1.81 -15.40 18.19
N LYS A 188 -1.79 -14.09 18.50
CA LYS A 188 -1.79 -13.57 19.86
C LYS A 188 -2.93 -12.56 20.05
N ALA A 189 -2.72 -11.29 19.70
CA ALA A 189 -3.68 -10.21 19.95
C ALA A 189 -5.03 -10.48 19.28
N LEU A 190 -5.04 -10.79 17.98
CA LEU A 190 -6.28 -11.01 17.23
C LEU A 190 -7.06 -12.22 17.76
N LYS A 191 -6.38 -13.36 17.95
CA LYS A 191 -6.97 -14.57 18.51
C LYS A 191 -7.48 -14.38 19.94
N ASN A 192 -6.74 -13.66 20.78
CA ASN A 192 -7.16 -13.37 22.15
C ASN A 192 -8.43 -12.51 22.17
N LEU A 193 -8.47 -11.45 21.37
CA LEU A 193 -9.63 -10.57 21.25
C LEU A 193 -10.86 -11.31 20.73
N GLU A 194 -10.69 -12.21 19.76
CA GLU A 194 -11.78 -13.03 19.22
C GLU A 194 -12.27 -14.08 20.22
N ASN A 195 -11.37 -14.70 20.99
CA ASN A 195 -11.75 -15.64 22.05
C ASN A 195 -12.53 -14.96 23.18
N GLN A 196 -12.17 -13.71 23.51
CA GLN A 196 -12.84 -12.92 24.54
C GLN A 196 -14.20 -12.37 24.06
N ASN A 197 -14.36 -12.19 22.74
CA ASN A 197 -15.54 -11.57 22.13
C ASN A 197 -16.03 -12.45 20.97
N ASN A 198 -16.86 -13.43 21.30
CA ASN A 198 -17.26 -14.51 20.40
C ASN A 198 -17.97 -14.05 19.11
N TRP A 199 -18.58 -12.87 19.10
CA TRP A 199 -19.24 -12.27 17.93
C TRP A 199 -18.27 -11.67 16.91
N MET A 200 -17.00 -11.46 17.28
CA MET A 200 -16.00 -10.87 16.40
C MET A 200 -15.37 -11.91 15.46
N VAL A 201 -14.99 -11.45 14.28
CA VAL A 201 -14.20 -12.19 13.29
C VAL A 201 -12.88 -11.45 13.06
N ASN A 202 -11.80 -11.97 13.64
CA ASN A 202 -10.50 -11.30 13.58
C ASN A 202 -9.56 -11.98 12.56
N LEU A 203 -9.03 -11.19 11.64
CA LEU A 203 -8.40 -11.68 10.41
C LEU A 203 -6.97 -11.16 10.29
N SER A 204 -6.08 -12.02 9.79
CA SER A 204 -4.79 -11.57 9.31
C SER A 204 -4.91 -11.00 7.90
N CYS A 205 -4.25 -9.87 7.65
CA CYS A 205 -4.18 -9.22 6.35
C CYS A 205 -3.62 -10.16 5.26
N GLN A 206 -4.37 -10.32 4.16
CA GLN A 206 -3.96 -11.19 3.04
C GLN A 206 -2.77 -10.63 2.26
N PHE A 207 -2.66 -9.31 2.11
CA PHE A 207 -1.48 -8.68 1.52
C PHE A 207 -0.19 -9.13 2.24
N GLN A 208 -0.18 -9.09 3.57
CA GLN A 208 0.94 -9.59 4.36
C GLN A 208 1.07 -11.11 4.29
N GLY A 209 -0.06 -11.83 4.23
CA GLY A 209 -0.10 -13.28 4.03
C GLY A 209 0.66 -13.74 2.78
N PHE A 210 0.41 -13.08 1.65
CA PHE A 210 1.06 -13.31 0.37
C PHE A 210 2.51 -12.80 0.36
N SER A 211 2.74 -11.57 0.82
CA SER A 211 4.11 -11.01 0.89
C SER A 211 5.06 -11.87 1.73
N SER A 212 4.52 -12.54 2.76
CA SER A 212 5.31 -13.45 3.60
C SER A 212 5.71 -14.76 2.90
N LEU A 213 5.09 -15.13 1.76
CA LEU A 213 5.48 -16.31 0.98
C LEU A 213 6.89 -16.16 0.42
N ILE A 214 7.29 -14.95 0.00
CA ILE A 214 8.64 -14.69 -0.52
C ILE A 214 9.69 -15.10 0.52
N LYS A 215 9.46 -14.72 1.79
CA LYS A 215 10.30 -15.12 2.92
C LYS A 215 10.23 -16.62 3.23
N ASP A 216 9.10 -17.26 2.98
CA ASP A 216 8.97 -18.70 3.20
C ASP A 216 9.67 -19.50 2.10
N PHE A 217 9.60 -19.05 0.85
CA PHE A 217 10.33 -19.62 -0.29
C PHE A 217 11.83 -19.46 -0.10
N SER A 218 12.28 -18.25 0.22
CA SER A 218 13.70 -17.96 0.45
C SER A 218 14.31 -18.79 1.57
N LYS A 219 13.51 -19.29 2.53
CA LYS A 219 13.98 -20.08 3.66
C LYS A 219 13.88 -21.59 3.46
N GLN A 220 12.96 -22.04 2.62
CA GLN A 220 12.59 -23.46 2.54
C GLN A 220 12.89 -24.09 1.19
N LEU A 221 13.10 -23.30 0.12
CA LEU A 221 13.44 -23.80 -1.20
C LEU A 221 14.95 -23.73 -1.44
N PRO A 222 15.65 -24.86 -1.67
CA PRO A 222 17.09 -24.87 -1.95
C PRO A 222 17.48 -24.00 -3.16
N LEU A 223 16.61 -23.94 -4.17
CA LEU A 223 16.79 -23.09 -5.35
C LEU A 223 17.07 -21.62 -5.00
N PHE A 224 16.34 -21.06 -4.03
CA PHE A 224 16.54 -19.67 -3.61
C PHE A 224 17.92 -19.46 -2.99
N ASN A 225 18.41 -20.42 -2.20
CA ASN A 225 19.73 -20.33 -1.58
C ASN A 225 20.84 -20.41 -2.64
N SER A 226 20.76 -21.40 -3.54
CA SER A 226 21.72 -21.59 -4.65
C SER A 226 21.84 -20.32 -5.51
N VAL A 227 20.72 -19.81 -6.01
CA VAL A 227 20.71 -18.59 -6.85
C VAL A 227 21.23 -17.38 -6.08
N THR A 228 20.88 -17.24 -4.79
CA THR A 228 21.37 -16.13 -3.96
C THR A 228 22.88 -16.17 -3.80
N GLU A 229 23.45 -17.34 -3.48
CA GLU A 229 24.89 -17.53 -3.33
C GLU A 229 25.64 -17.24 -4.63
N HIS A 230 25.14 -17.76 -5.76
CA HIS A 230 25.70 -17.50 -7.09
C HIS A 230 25.65 -16.02 -7.46
N CYS A 231 24.53 -15.33 -7.23
CA CYS A 231 24.39 -13.91 -7.50
C CYS A 231 25.36 -13.07 -6.65
N ILE A 232 25.46 -13.36 -5.35
CA ILE A 232 26.37 -12.65 -4.44
C ILE A 232 27.82 -12.88 -4.84
N LYS A 233 28.20 -14.11 -5.20
CA LYS A 233 29.55 -14.46 -5.66
C LYS A 233 29.93 -13.69 -6.92
N LEU A 234 29.08 -13.75 -7.94
CA LEU A 234 29.27 -13.02 -9.21
C LEU A 234 29.42 -11.51 -8.93
N ALA A 235 28.50 -10.94 -8.17
CA ALA A 235 28.47 -9.51 -7.93
C ALA A 235 29.67 -9.01 -7.12
N ASN A 236 30.09 -9.76 -6.10
CA ASN A 236 31.30 -9.45 -5.35
C ASN A 236 32.54 -9.49 -6.26
N PHE A 237 32.66 -10.53 -7.10
CA PHE A 237 33.80 -10.65 -8.01
C PHE A 237 33.87 -9.48 -8.99
N VAL A 238 32.75 -9.16 -9.65
CA VAL A 238 32.66 -8.07 -10.62
C VAL A 238 32.90 -6.71 -9.96
N ASN A 239 32.33 -6.45 -8.78
CA ASN A 239 32.45 -5.14 -8.13
C ASN A 239 33.84 -4.90 -7.50
N TYR A 240 34.45 -5.91 -6.88
CA TYR A 240 35.67 -5.71 -6.09
C TYR A 240 36.96 -5.90 -6.89
N LYS A 241 36.95 -6.66 -8.00
CA LYS A 241 38.15 -6.83 -8.84
C LYS A 241 38.25 -5.70 -9.86
N SER A 242 39.17 -4.76 -9.63
CA SER A 242 39.27 -3.49 -10.38
C SER A 242 39.33 -3.66 -11.91
N GLN A 243 40.14 -4.60 -12.40
CA GLN A 243 40.27 -4.91 -13.83
C GLN A 243 38.94 -5.37 -14.44
N ILE A 244 38.22 -6.26 -13.72
CA ILE A 244 36.93 -6.79 -14.16
C ILE A 244 35.84 -5.72 -14.07
N ARG A 245 35.82 -4.94 -12.99
CA ARG A 245 34.90 -3.80 -12.83
C ARG A 245 35.03 -2.81 -13.97
N ASN A 246 36.26 -2.44 -14.34
CA ASN A 246 36.49 -1.50 -15.44
C ASN A 246 36.01 -2.07 -16.79
N CYS A 247 36.26 -3.36 -17.02
CA CYS A 247 35.76 -4.08 -18.19
C CYS A 247 34.22 -4.12 -18.22
N PHE A 248 33.59 -4.39 -17.08
CA PHE A 248 32.13 -4.38 -16.94
C PHE A 248 31.53 -3.00 -17.21
N HIS A 249 32.08 -1.93 -16.62
CA HIS A 249 31.63 -0.56 -16.88
C HIS A 249 31.77 -0.17 -18.36
N LYS A 250 32.86 -0.59 -19.03
CA LYS A 250 33.05 -0.39 -20.48
C LYS A 250 31.88 -0.99 -21.26
N PHE A 251 31.51 -2.23 -21.00
CA PHE A 251 30.39 -2.88 -21.71
C PHE A 251 29.03 -2.36 -21.30
N GLN A 252 28.85 -1.95 -20.04
CA GLN A 252 27.61 -1.28 -19.62
C GLN A 252 27.39 0.04 -20.37
N LEU A 253 28.45 0.86 -20.53
CA LEU A 253 28.37 2.11 -21.29
C LEU A 253 28.05 1.85 -22.78
N GLN A 254 28.58 0.77 -23.35
CA GLN A 254 28.33 0.40 -24.74
C GLN A 254 26.89 -0.07 -24.99
N GLU A 255 26.35 -0.93 -24.11
CA GLU A 255 25.03 -1.56 -24.30
C GLU A 255 23.88 -0.68 -23.75
N TYR A 256 24.12 0.11 -22.70
CA TYR A 256 23.07 0.78 -21.93
C TYR A 256 23.27 2.28 -21.70
N GLY A 257 24.40 2.85 -22.13
CA GLY A 257 24.68 4.29 -22.03
C GLY A 257 24.95 4.82 -20.61
N HIS A 258 25.00 3.95 -19.60
CA HIS A 258 25.34 4.28 -18.22
C HIS A 258 26.12 3.12 -17.57
N ALA A 259 26.88 3.40 -16.51
CA ALA A 259 27.60 2.39 -15.74
C ALA A 259 27.24 2.50 -14.26
N ALA A 260 27.06 1.35 -13.62
CA ALA A 260 26.73 1.27 -12.20
C ALA A 260 27.23 -0.06 -11.64
N LEU A 261 27.59 -0.04 -10.35
CA LEU A 261 27.92 -1.25 -9.61
C LEU A 261 26.66 -2.09 -9.37
N LEU A 262 26.83 -3.41 -9.30
CA LEU A 262 25.76 -4.31 -8.88
C LEU A 262 25.44 -4.07 -7.39
N ARG A 263 24.17 -3.94 -7.02
CA ARG A 263 23.77 -3.62 -5.64
C ARG A 263 23.83 -4.85 -4.75
N VAL A 264 24.97 -5.06 -4.09
CA VAL A 264 25.20 -6.23 -3.23
C VAL A 264 24.56 -6.04 -1.84
N PRO A 265 23.82 -7.05 -1.32
CA PRO A 265 23.27 -6.99 0.03
C PRO A 265 24.38 -6.93 1.11
N PRO A 266 24.21 -6.14 2.19
CA PRO A 266 25.17 -6.08 3.28
C PRO A 266 25.27 -7.43 4.02
N ARG A 267 26.52 -7.88 4.28
CA ARG A 267 26.85 -9.21 4.85
C ARG A 267 26.21 -9.50 6.24
N TYR A 268 25.73 -8.48 6.96
CA TYR A 268 25.21 -8.62 8.33
C TYR A 268 23.68 -8.78 8.43
N HIS A 269 22.94 -8.84 7.32
CA HIS A 269 21.47 -8.90 7.33
C HIS A 269 20.87 -10.25 6.88
N GLU A 270 21.54 -11.35 7.22
CA GLU A 270 21.17 -12.73 6.83
C GLU A 270 19.76 -13.19 7.26
N LYS A 271 19.02 -12.47 8.13
CA LYS A 271 17.84 -13.05 8.77
C LYS A 271 16.47 -12.50 8.39
N LEU A 272 16.34 -11.36 7.70
CA LEU A 272 15.02 -10.70 7.67
C LEU A 272 14.49 -10.15 6.34
N ASN A 273 15.31 -9.88 5.32
CA ASN A 273 14.78 -9.27 4.09
C ASN A 273 15.39 -9.84 2.80
N PHE A 274 14.53 -10.41 1.94
CA PHE A 274 14.91 -10.88 0.59
C PHE A 274 14.97 -9.74 -0.43
N GLY A 275 14.44 -8.55 -0.10
CA GLY A 275 14.41 -7.39 -1.00
C GLY A 275 15.76 -7.01 -1.60
N PRO A 276 16.83 -6.80 -0.79
CA PRO A 276 18.16 -6.49 -1.32
C PRO A 276 18.73 -7.56 -2.25
N VAL A 277 18.43 -8.85 -1.99
CA VAL A 277 18.83 -9.96 -2.87
C VAL A 277 18.06 -9.90 -4.19
N PHE A 278 16.76 -9.64 -4.14
CA PHE A 278 15.93 -9.48 -5.33
C PHE A 278 16.42 -8.32 -6.21
N THR A 279 16.78 -7.18 -5.61
CA THR A 279 17.39 -6.04 -6.31
C THR A 279 18.70 -6.43 -7.01
N LEU A 280 19.53 -7.25 -6.36
CA LEU A 280 20.74 -7.77 -7.00
C LEU A 280 20.43 -8.67 -8.20
N MET A 281 19.40 -9.53 -8.09
CA MET A 281 18.95 -10.37 -9.19
C MET A 281 18.46 -9.54 -10.38
N GLU A 282 17.71 -8.46 -10.12
CA GLU A 282 17.29 -7.51 -11.15
C GLU A 282 18.50 -6.88 -11.85
N ASP A 283 19.51 -6.44 -11.11
CA ASP A 283 20.73 -5.88 -11.70
C ASP A 283 21.44 -6.90 -12.60
N ILE A 284 21.59 -8.15 -12.16
CA ILE A 284 22.25 -9.21 -12.93
C ILE A 284 21.48 -9.55 -14.20
N ILE A 285 20.14 -9.63 -14.13
CA ILE A 285 19.28 -9.87 -15.30
C ILE A 285 19.38 -8.70 -16.28
N ASN A 286 19.27 -7.46 -15.78
CA ASN A 286 19.30 -6.25 -16.60
C ASN A 286 20.67 -6.04 -17.27
N PHE A 287 21.76 -6.44 -16.63
CA PHE A 287 23.12 -6.34 -17.18
C PHE A 287 23.65 -7.66 -17.77
N SER A 288 22.79 -8.64 -18.02
CA SER A 288 23.17 -9.97 -18.51
C SER A 288 24.07 -9.92 -19.75
N ARG A 289 23.73 -9.09 -20.74
CA ARG A 289 24.53 -8.93 -21.97
C ARG A 289 25.94 -8.38 -21.69
N ALA A 290 26.06 -7.38 -20.82
CA ALA A 290 27.35 -6.83 -20.44
C ALA A 290 28.20 -7.86 -19.68
N LEU A 291 27.59 -8.64 -18.79
CA LEU A 291 28.27 -9.73 -18.07
C LEU A 291 28.80 -10.80 -19.03
N GLN A 292 28.02 -11.17 -20.05
CA GLN A 292 28.46 -12.12 -21.08
C GLN A 292 29.64 -11.57 -21.89
N LEU A 293 29.61 -10.29 -22.27
CA LEU A 293 30.70 -9.65 -23.01
C LEU A 293 31.99 -9.53 -22.17
N VAL A 294 31.86 -9.28 -20.86
CA VAL A 294 33.00 -9.26 -19.93
C VAL A 294 33.77 -10.58 -19.97
N VAL A 295 33.08 -11.72 -19.95
CA VAL A 295 33.73 -13.05 -19.97
C VAL A 295 34.47 -13.31 -21.28
N LEU A 296 34.03 -12.69 -22.39
CA LEU A 296 34.66 -12.83 -23.70
C LEU A 296 35.87 -11.92 -23.90
N ASP A 297 36.04 -10.87 -23.09
CA ASP A 297 37.13 -9.90 -23.21
C ASP A 297 38.47 -10.49 -22.77
N GLU A 298 39.55 -10.11 -23.47
CA GLU A 298 40.91 -10.59 -23.20
C GLU A 298 41.37 -10.30 -21.76
N THR A 299 40.92 -9.18 -21.18
CA THR A 299 41.22 -8.82 -19.79
C THR A 299 40.70 -9.87 -18.82
N PHE A 300 39.49 -10.40 -19.08
CA PHE A 300 38.89 -11.42 -18.24
C PHE A 300 39.57 -12.77 -18.44
N LYS A 301 39.92 -13.13 -19.69
CA LYS A 301 40.64 -14.37 -19.99
C LYS A 301 41.97 -14.44 -19.26
N ILE A 302 42.77 -13.37 -19.26
CA ILE A 302 44.04 -13.29 -18.51
C ILE A 302 43.78 -13.50 -17.01
N VAL A 303 42.79 -12.81 -16.45
CA VAL A 303 42.43 -12.93 -15.03
C VAL A 303 41.97 -14.35 -14.65
N SER A 304 41.31 -15.07 -15.58
CA SER A 304 40.82 -16.45 -15.36
C SER A 304 41.92 -17.53 -15.35
N MET A 305 43.10 -17.22 -15.87
CA MET A 305 44.25 -18.12 -15.82
C MET A 305 44.81 -18.23 -14.40
N ASP A 306 44.84 -17.11 -13.67
CA ASP A 306 45.48 -17.01 -12.36
C ASP A 306 44.51 -17.13 -11.17
N ASP A 307 43.24 -16.74 -11.34
CA ASP A 307 42.26 -16.71 -10.26
C ASP A 307 41.19 -17.81 -10.41
N PRO A 308 41.10 -18.80 -9.51
CA PRO A 308 40.08 -19.85 -9.57
C PRO A 308 38.66 -19.28 -9.47
N ILE A 309 38.44 -18.18 -8.74
CA ILE A 309 37.12 -17.56 -8.60
C ILE A 309 36.66 -16.98 -9.94
N ALA A 310 37.60 -16.43 -10.72
CA ALA A 310 37.32 -15.90 -12.05
C ALA A 310 36.83 -17.00 -13.01
N ARG A 311 37.42 -18.20 -12.93
CA ARG A 311 36.99 -19.36 -13.72
C ARG A 311 35.59 -19.81 -13.33
N GLU A 312 35.32 -19.94 -12.03
CA GLU A 312 33.99 -20.31 -11.53
C GLU A 312 32.91 -19.28 -11.92
N VAL A 313 33.24 -17.98 -11.93
CA VAL A 313 32.31 -16.93 -12.40
C VAL A 313 32.11 -16.99 -13.93
N ALA A 314 33.16 -17.31 -14.69
CA ALA A 314 33.05 -17.52 -16.14
C ALA A 314 32.11 -18.67 -16.47
N GLU A 315 32.29 -19.80 -15.79
CA GLU A 315 31.46 -20.99 -15.92
C GLU A 315 30.01 -20.67 -15.54
N LEU A 316 29.79 -19.95 -14.44
CA LEU A 316 28.46 -19.51 -14.00
C LEU A 316 27.76 -18.62 -15.03
N ILE A 317 28.47 -17.63 -15.61
CA ILE A 317 27.91 -16.74 -16.63
C ILE A 317 27.64 -17.50 -17.93
N GLY A 318 28.44 -18.52 -18.25
CA GLY A 318 28.24 -19.38 -19.42
C GLY A 318 27.17 -20.45 -19.24
N ASP A 319 26.77 -20.75 -18.00
CA ASP A 319 25.81 -21.79 -17.68
C ASP A 319 24.36 -21.37 -17.97
N VAL A 320 23.72 -22.04 -18.93
CA VAL A 320 22.30 -21.84 -19.25
C VAL A 320 21.41 -22.22 -18.07
N GLY A 321 21.82 -23.21 -17.26
CA GLY A 321 21.12 -23.63 -16.06
C GLY A 321 20.96 -22.49 -15.05
N PHE A 322 22.07 -21.83 -14.71
CA PHE A 322 22.08 -20.66 -13.84
C PHE A 322 21.10 -19.56 -14.28
N TRP A 323 21.10 -19.18 -15.56
CA TRP A 323 20.18 -18.14 -16.06
C TRP A 323 18.72 -18.57 -15.97
N ASN A 324 18.41 -19.83 -16.25
CA ASN A 324 17.06 -20.38 -16.10
C ASN A 324 16.61 -20.43 -14.63
N GLU A 325 17.50 -20.84 -13.71
CA GLU A 325 17.23 -20.83 -12.27
C GLU A 325 17.03 -19.40 -11.71
N LEU A 326 17.85 -18.45 -12.17
CA LEU A 326 17.73 -17.03 -11.84
C LEU A 326 16.39 -16.45 -12.32
N GLU A 327 16.01 -16.72 -13.56
CA GLU A 327 14.70 -16.32 -14.09
C GLU A 327 13.55 -17.00 -13.33
N ALA A 328 13.70 -18.27 -12.92
CA ALA A 328 12.71 -18.98 -12.13
C ALA A 328 12.45 -18.29 -10.79
N VAL A 329 13.51 -18.00 -10.02
CA VAL A 329 13.40 -17.30 -8.73
C VAL A 329 12.82 -15.89 -8.91
N HIS A 330 13.35 -15.13 -9.86
CA HIS A 330 12.89 -13.78 -10.14
C HIS A 330 11.39 -13.74 -10.53
N SER A 331 10.96 -14.62 -11.43
CA SER A 331 9.57 -14.68 -11.89
C SER A 331 8.60 -15.13 -10.81
N LEU A 332 8.98 -16.04 -9.91
CA LEU A 332 8.14 -16.44 -8.78
C LEU A 332 7.94 -15.29 -7.79
N VAL A 333 9.02 -14.56 -7.47
CA VAL A 333 8.95 -13.40 -6.57
C VAL A 333 8.10 -12.30 -7.18
N LYS A 334 8.27 -12.02 -8.48
CA LYS A 334 7.46 -11.07 -9.22
C LYS A 334 5.97 -11.45 -9.22
N LEU A 335 5.64 -12.70 -9.53
CA LEU A 335 4.28 -13.23 -9.52
C LEU A 335 3.58 -13.01 -8.16
N VAL A 336 4.24 -13.36 -7.06
CA VAL A 336 3.68 -13.19 -5.71
C VAL A 336 3.55 -11.71 -5.35
N THR A 337 4.54 -10.90 -5.71
CA THR A 337 4.55 -9.45 -5.45
C THR A 337 3.42 -8.76 -6.20
N GLU A 338 3.22 -9.08 -7.48
CA GLU A 338 2.12 -8.56 -8.30
C GLU A 338 0.77 -8.96 -7.71
N MET A 339 0.58 -10.23 -7.35
CA MET A 339 -0.66 -10.66 -6.70
C MET A 339 -0.91 -9.94 -5.36
N ALA A 340 0.13 -9.76 -4.55
CA ALA A 340 0.01 -9.00 -3.31
C ALA A 340 -0.37 -7.53 -3.58
N CYS A 341 0.27 -6.87 -4.54
CA CYS A 341 -0.07 -5.49 -4.92
C CYS A 341 -1.51 -5.36 -5.40
N GLU A 342 -2.02 -6.33 -6.17
CA GLU A 342 -3.42 -6.34 -6.59
C GLU A 342 -4.37 -6.58 -5.42
N ILE A 343 -4.02 -7.45 -4.46
CA ILE A 343 -4.78 -7.62 -3.21
C ILE A 343 -4.85 -6.29 -2.43
N GLU A 344 -3.74 -5.54 -2.37
CA GLU A 344 -3.70 -4.25 -1.68
C GLU A 344 -4.59 -3.20 -2.37
N LYS A 345 -4.59 -3.16 -3.71
CA LYS A 345 -5.41 -2.22 -4.50
C LYS A 345 -6.90 -2.55 -4.50
N GLU A 346 -7.25 -3.83 -4.70
CA GLU A 346 -8.65 -4.28 -4.84
C GLU A 346 -9.35 -4.44 -3.49
N ARG A 347 -8.61 -4.49 -2.38
CA ARG A 347 -9.11 -4.61 -1.00
C ARG A 347 -10.17 -5.71 -0.85
N PRO A 348 -9.81 -6.98 -1.17
CA PRO A 348 -10.75 -8.08 -1.29
C PRO A 348 -11.56 -8.31 -0.02
N LEU A 349 -12.80 -8.76 -0.21
CA LEU A 349 -13.68 -9.21 0.86
C LEU A 349 -13.31 -10.62 1.31
N VAL A 350 -13.75 -11.03 2.50
CA VAL A 350 -13.38 -12.33 3.10
C VAL A 350 -13.75 -13.52 2.23
N GLY A 351 -14.88 -13.47 1.52
CA GLY A 351 -15.30 -14.52 0.57
C GLY A 351 -14.32 -14.72 -0.60
N GLN A 352 -13.52 -13.70 -0.95
CA GLN A 352 -12.53 -13.78 -2.02
C GLN A 352 -11.25 -14.50 -1.61
N CYS A 353 -11.01 -14.73 -0.31
CA CYS A 353 -9.77 -15.31 0.18
C CYS A 353 -9.48 -16.70 -0.42
N LEU A 354 -10.42 -17.65 -0.34
CA LEU A 354 -10.20 -19.00 -0.88
C LEU A 354 -9.88 -18.98 -2.40
N PRO A 355 -10.70 -18.32 -3.25
CA PRO A 355 -10.37 -18.16 -4.67
C PRO A 355 -8.99 -17.56 -4.95
N LEU A 356 -8.55 -16.57 -4.16
CA LEU A 356 -7.23 -15.95 -4.33
C LEU A 356 -6.08 -16.93 -4.07
N TRP A 357 -6.22 -17.78 -3.05
CA TRP A 357 -5.23 -18.84 -2.77
C TRP A 357 -5.26 -19.93 -3.84
N ASP A 358 -6.43 -20.30 -4.35
CA ASP A 358 -6.54 -21.25 -5.46
C ASP A 358 -5.90 -20.72 -6.75
N GLN A 359 -6.10 -19.43 -7.05
CA GLN A 359 -5.45 -18.74 -8.16
C GLN A 359 -3.93 -18.76 -8.03
N LEU A 360 -3.40 -18.51 -6.82
CA LEU A 360 -1.97 -18.60 -6.55
C LEU A 360 -1.45 -20.02 -6.82
N ARG A 361 -2.14 -21.05 -6.31
CA ARG A 361 -1.74 -22.45 -6.54
C ARG A 361 -1.68 -22.77 -8.04
N GLY A 362 -2.70 -22.36 -8.80
CA GLY A 362 -2.74 -22.55 -10.26
C GLY A 362 -1.54 -21.89 -10.95
N LYS A 363 -1.28 -20.61 -10.68
CA LYS A 363 -0.14 -19.90 -11.29
C LYS A 363 1.22 -20.48 -10.91
N VAL A 364 1.37 -20.94 -9.66
CA VAL A 364 2.62 -21.59 -9.21
C VAL A 364 2.79 -22.97 -9.87
N LYS A 365 1.70 -23.70 -10.11
CA LYS A 365 1.73 -24.95 -10.85
C LYS A 365 2.23 -24.76 -12.29
N ASP A 366 1.71 -23.74 -12.96
CA ASP A 366 2.16 -23.36 -14.30
C ASP A 366 3.64 -22.93 -14.28
N TRP A 367 4.07 -22.21 -13.25
CA TRP A 367 5.47 -21.83 -13.04
C TRP A 367 6.39 -23.05 -12.83
N CYS A 368 5.97 -24.03 -12.00
CA CYS A 368 6.72 -25.28 -11.81
C CYS A 368 6.89 -26.03 -13.13
N SER A 369 5.82 -26.08 -13.94
CA SER A 369 5.84 -26.70 -15.27
C SER A 369 6.76 -25.96 -16.25
N LYS A 370 6.75 -24.62 -16.24
CA LYS A 370 7.62 -23.79 -17.10
C LYS A 370 9.11 -24.05 -16.82
N PHE A 371 9.50 -24.07 -15.55
CA PHE A 371 10.90 -24.14 -15.14
C PHE A 371 11.38 -25.56 -14.79
N GLN A 372 10.53 -26.58 -14.98
CA GLN A 372 10.82 -27.99 -14.64
C GLN A 372 11.19 -28.19 -13.17
N ILE A 373 10.51 -27.47 -12.27
CA ILE A 373 10.72 -27.54 -10.82
C ILE A 373 9.69 -28.49 -10.22
N ALA A 374 10.13 -29.33 -9.28
CA ALA A 374 9.24 -30.25 -8.57
C ALA A 374 8.15 -29.49 -7.80
N GLU A 375 6.88 -29.78 -8.08
CA GLU A 375 5.72 -29.11 -7.47
C GLU A 375 5.63 -29.35 -5.95
N GLY A 376 5.87 -30.58 -5.49
CA GLY A 376 5.61 -30.99 -4.10
C GLY A 376 6.30 -30.13 -3.02
N PRO A 377 7.61 -29.85 -3.12
CA PRO A 377 8.29 -28.95 -2.19
C PRO A 377 7.70 -27.54 -2.15
N VAL A 378 7.33 -26.99 -3.31
CA VAL A 378 6.78 -25.63 -3.43
C VAL A 378 5.36 -25.56 -2.87
N GLU A 379 4.52 -26.52 -3.23
CA GLU A 379 3.15 -26.66 -2.72
C GLU A 379 3.15 -26.78 -1.19
N LYS A 380 4.07 -27.57 -0.61
CA LYS A 380 4.22 -27.69 0.85
C LYS A 380 4.49 -26.36 1.53
N VAL A 381 5.28 -25.48 0.91
CA VAL A 381 5.54 -24.13 1.44
C VAL A 381 4.28 -23.28 1.41
N ILE A 382 3.55 -23.31 0.29
CA ILE A 382 2.28 -22.58 0.11
C ILE A 382 1.24 -23.07 1.12
N GLU A 383 1.05 -24.38 1.25
CA GLU A 383 0.08 -24.97 2.17
C GLU A 383 0.39 -24.68 3.63
N LYS A 384 1.67 -24.68 4.02
CA LYS A 384 2.08 -24.28 5.36
C LYS A 384 1.74 -22.81 5.64
N ARG A 385 1.85 -21.92 4.65
CA ARG A 385 1.46 -20.51 4.79
C ARG A 385 -0.06 -20.34 4.77
N PHE A 386 -0.76 -21.02 3.88
CA PHE A 386 -2.22 -21.06 3.79
C PHE A 386 -2.82 -21.44 5.15
N LYS A 387 -2.42 -22.58 5.73
CA LYS A 387 -2.89 -23.04 7.04
C LYS A 387 -2.64 -22.06 8.17
N LYS A 388 -1.54 -21.29 8.10
CA LYS A 388 -1.24 -20.24 9.10
C LYS A 388 -2.15 -19.03 8.97
N ASN A 389 -2.70 -18.74 7.80
CA ASN A 389 -3.53 -17.55 7.54
C ASN A 389 -5.02 -17.88 7.51
N TYR A 390 -5.37 -19.11 7.17
CA TYR A 390 -6.74 -19.57 7.02
C TYR A 390 -7.55 -19.27 8.28
N HIS A 391 -8.75 -18.73 8.04
CA HIS A 391 -9.75 -18.47 9.05
C HIS A 391 -11.07 -19.08 8.60
N PRO A 392 -11.86 -19.74 9.47
CA PRO A 392 -13.18 -20.31 9.14
C PRO A 392 -14.12 -19.35 8.39
N ALA A 393 -13.98 -18.04 8.63
CA ALA A 393 -14.76 -17.01 7.97
C ALA A 393 -14.59 -16.98 6.45
N TRP A 394 -13.45 -17.46 5.93
CA TRP A 394 -13.23 -17.51 4.48
C TRP A 394 -14.19 -18.49 3.83
N ALA A 395 -14.32 -19.69 4.40
CA ALA A 395 -15.25 -20.71 3.91
C ALA A 395 -16.70 -20.26 4.10
N ALA A 396 -17.06 -19.77 5.29
CA ALA A 396 -18.43 -19.31 5.56
C ALA A 396 -18.84 -18.14 4.65
N SER A 397 -17.99 -17.12 4.50
CA SER A 397 -18.28 -16.00 3.61
C SER A 397 -18.35 -16.42 2.15
N PHE A 398 -17.51 -17.36 1.70
CA PHE A 398 -17.53 -17.88 0.34
C PHE A 398 -18.84 -18.61 -0.01
N ILE A 399 -19.40 -19.35 0.95
CA ILE A 399 -20.68 -20.06 0.79
C ILE A 399 -21.90 -19.13 0.89
N LEU A 400 -21.81 -18.08 1.70
CA LEU A 400 -22.92 -17.16 1.92
C LEU A 400 -22.98 -16.03 0.89
N ASP A 401 -21.89 -15.74 0.19
CA ASP A 401 -21.86 -14.67 -0.81
C ASP A 401 -22.48 -15.15 -2.14
N PRO A 402 -23.59 -14.52 -2.59
CA PRO A 402 -24.24 -14.89 -3.85
C PRO A 402 -23.32 -14.73 -5.08
N LEU A 403 -22.23 -13.97 -4.96
CA LEU A 403 -21.21 -13.83 -6.00
C LEU A 403 -20.58 -15.16 -6.43
N TYR A 404 -20.52 -16.16 -5.54
CA TYR A 404 -19.86 -17.45 -5.80
C TYR A 404 -20.82 -18.60 -6.07
N LEU A 405 -22.12 -18.34 -6.19
CA LEU A 405 -23.08 -19.39 -6.51
C LEU A 405 -22.74 -20.04 -7.85
N VAL A 406 -22.80 -21.36 -7.86
CA VAL A 406 -22.55 -22.15 -9.06
C VAL A 406 -23.88 -22.62 -9.61
N ARG A 407 -24.04 -22.46 -10.93
CA ARG A 407 -25.20 -22.97 -11.64
C ARG A 407 -25.15 -24.49 -11.68
N ASP A 408 -26.18 -25.14 -11.16
CA ASP A 408 -26.32 -26.59 -11.23
C ASP A 408 -26.92 -27.04 -12.58
N SER A 409 -27.04 -28.36 -12.77
CA SER A 409 -27.66 -28.94 -13.96
C SER A 409 -29.16 -28.64 -14.08
N SER A 410 -29.83 -28.29 -12.98
CA SER A 410 -31.25 -27.88 -12.99
C SER A 410 -31.43 -26.39 -13.36
N GLY A 411 -30.33 -25.64 -13.46
CA GLY A 411 -30.31 -24.22 -13.77
C GLY A 411 -30.41 -23.30 -12.55
N LYS A 412 -30.49 -23.85 -11.33
CA LYS A 412 -30.48 -23.12 -10.05
C LYS A 412 -29.07 -22.69 -9.69
N TYR A 413 -28.95 -21.59 -8.97
CA TYR A 413 -27.66 -21.07 -8.49
C TYR A 413 -27.48 -21.47 -7.03
N LEU A 414 -26.60 -22.43 -6.78
CA LEU A 414 -26.42 -23.04 -5.46
C LEU A 414 -25.06 -22.69 -4.84
N PRO A 415 -24.97 -22.68 -3.49
CA PRO A 415 -23.71 -22.41 -2.80
C PRO A 415 -22.63 -23.45 -3.14
N PRO A 416 -21.37 -23.04 -3.36
CA PRO A 416 -20.31 -23.89 -3.87
C PRO A 416 -19.69 -24.82 -2.79
N PHE A 417 -20.50 -25.57 -2.04
CA PHE A 417 -20.00 -26.50 -1.02
C PHE A 417 -19.02 -27.54 -1.59
N LYS A 418 -19.21 -27.95 -2.86
CA LYS A 418 -18.32 -28.90 -3.55
C LYS A 418 -16.88 -28.38 -3.73
N CYS A 419 -16.67 -27.08 -3.58
CA CYS A 419 -15.35 -26.46 -3.65
C CYS A 419 -14.65 -26.40 -2.27
N LEU A 420 -15.34 -26.82 -1.20
CA LEU A 420 -14.77 -26.87 0.14
C LEU A 420 -14.24 -28.27 0.47
N SER A 421 -13.21 -28.33 1.32
CA SER A 421 -12.81 -29.58 1.96
C SER A 421 -13.79 -29.97 3.07
N PRO A 422 -13.84 -31.25 3.49
CA PRO A 422 -14.71 -31.68 4.59
C PRO A 422 -14.47 -30.93 5.92
N ASP A 423 -13.25 -30.46 6.16
CA ASP A 423 -12.94 -29.66 7.34
C ASP A 423 -13.42 -28.22 7.20
N GLN A 424 -13.33 -27.66 5.98
CA GLN A 424 -13.88 -26.34 5.68
C GLN A 424 -15.42 -26.34 5.78
N GLU A 425 -16.11 -27.40 5.35
CA GLU A 425 -17.56 -27.53 5.56
C GLU A 425 -17.92 -27.49 7.05
N LYS A 426 -17.19 -28.22 7.90
CA LYS A 426 -17.41 -28.18 9.37
C LYS A 426 -17.14 -26.80 9.96
N ASP A 427 -16.18 -26.07 9.41
CA ASP A 427 -15.86 -24.72 9.83
C ASP A 427 -16.98 -23.72 9.53
N VAL A 428 -17.71 -23.91 8.42
CA VAL A 428 -18.92 -23.12 8.09
C VAL A 428 -19.96 -23.25 9.20
N ASP A 429 -20.32 -24.48 9.56
CA ASP A 429 -21.33 -24.76 10.59
C ASP A 429 -20.92 -24.19 11.96
N LYS A 430 -19.67 -24.41 12.36
CA LYS A 430 -19.12 -23.93 13.64
C LYS A 430 -19.09 -22.41 13.71
N LEU A 431 -18.74 -21.74 12.62
CA LEU A 431 -18.68 -20.29 12.62
C LEU A 431 -20.07 -19.68 12.64
N ILE A 432 -21.00 -20.17 11.83
CA ILE A 432 -22.38 -19.65 11.79
C ILE A 432 -23.03 -19.79 13.17
N THR A 433 -22.92 -20.96 13.80
CA THR A 433 -23.46 -21.18 15.16
C THR A 433 -22.78 -20.32 16.23
N ARG A 434 -21.49 -19.99 16.08
CA ARG A 434 -20.78 -19.06 16.97
C ARG A 434 -21.28 -17.62 16.87
N LEU A 435 -21.67 -17.18 15.67
CA LEU A 435 -22.02 -15.79 15.39
C LEU A 435 -23.48 -15.43 15.69
N VAL A 436 -24.30 -16.41 16.06
CA VAL A 436 -25.69 -16.24 16.48
C VAL A 436 -25.85 -16.51 17.97
N SER A 437 -26.99 -16.12 18.54
CA SER A 437 -27.31 -16.49 19.92
C SER A 437 -27.48 -18.02 20.06
N ARG A 438 -27.31 -18.54 21.28
CA ARG A 438 -27.48 -19.99 21.53
C ARG A 438 -28.89 -20.49 21.14
N GLU A 439 -29.89 -19.64 21.30
CA GLU A 439 -31.28 -19.92 20.95
C GLU A 439 -31.48 -19.94 19.42
N GLU A 440 -30.79 -19.06 18.68
CA GLU A 440 -30.87 -18.98 17.21
C GLU A 440 -29.99 -20.02 16.49
N ALA A 441 -29.09 -20.73 17.19
CA ALA A 441 -28.12 -21.64 16.58
C ALA A 441 -28.76 -22.74 15.73
N HIS A 442 -29.81 -23.40 16.23
CA HIS A 442 -30.52 -24.44 15.49
C HIS A 442 -31.29 -23.85 14.29
N ILE A 443 -31.85 -22.65 14.44
CA ILE A 443 -32.55 -21.93 13.38
C ILE A 443 -31.57 -21.58 12.25
N ALA A 444 -30.40 -21.04 12.60
CA ALA A 444 -29.36 -20.67 11.64
C ALA A 444 -28.87 -21.89 10.83
N LEU A 445 -28.76 -23.06 11.46
CA LEU A 445 -28.39 -24.30 10.76
C LEU A 445 -29.51 -24.81 9.85
N MET A 446 -30.78 -24.75 10.28
CA MET A 446 -31.91 -25.11 9.42
C MET A 446 -31.98 -24.19 8.19
N GLU A 447 -31.83 -22.88 8.42
CA GLU A 447 -31.73 -21.87 7.36
C GLU A 447 -30.54 -22.14 6.43
N LEU A 448 -29.37 -22.53 6.94
CA LEU A 448 -28.21 -22.88 6.13
C LEU A 448 -28.48 -24.11 5.24
N MET A 449 -29.17 -25.12 5.77
CA MET A 449 -29.55 -26.30 4.98
C MET A 449 -30.54 -25.93 3.88
N LYS A 450 -31.51 -25.06 4.17
CA LYS A 450 -32.41 -24.50 3.15
C LYS A 450 -31.63 -23.74 2.07
N TRP A 451 -30.69 -22.87 2.46
CA TRP A 451 -29.83 -22.14 1.53
C TRP A 451 -28.99 -23.07 0.65
N ARG A 452 -28.45 -24.15 1.21
CA ARG A 452 -27.67 -25.17 0.49
C ARG A 452 -28.49 -25.86 -0.61
N THR A 453 -29.80 -26.05 -0.41
CA THR A 453 -30.68 -26.77 -1.35
C THR A 453 -31.42 -25.85 -2.33
N GLU A 454 -31.82 -24.67 -1.90
CA GLU A 454 -32.64 -23.75 -2.69
C GLU A 454 -31.80 -22.72 -3.44
N GLY A 455 -30.74 -22.22 -2.80
CA GLY A 455 -29.85 -21.20 -3.35
C GLY A 455 -30.57 -19.90 -3.69
N LEU A 456 -30.15 -19.26 -4.79
CA LEU A 456 -30.73 -18.01 -5.27
C LEU A 456 -31.39 -18.18 -6.63
N ASP A 457 -32.45 -17.40 -6.84
CA ASP A 457 -33.12 -17.32 -8.13
C ASP A 457 -32.16 -16.83 -9.24
N PRO A 458 -32.20 -17.42 -10.45
CA PRO A 458 -31.28 -17.09 -11.54
C PRO A 458 -31.24 -15.62 -11.95
N VAL A 459 -32.33 -14.86 -11.82
CA VAL A 459 -32.36 -13.44 -12.20
C VAL A 459 -31.49 -12.64 -11.24
N TYR A 460 -31.67 -12.84 -9.94
CA TYR A 460 -30.88 -12.16 -8.91
C TYR A 460 -29.43 -12.63 -8.90
N ALA A 461 -29.20 -13.93 -9.08
CA ALA A 461 -27.84 -14.47 -9.14
C ALA A 461 -27.03 -13.88 -10.30
N ARG A 462 -27.64 -13.76 -11.49
CA ARG A 462 -26.99 -13.11 -12.64
C ARG A 462 -26.76 -11.62 -12.42
N ALA A 463 -27.69 -10.93 -11.77
CA ALA A 463 -27.52 -9.52 -11.44
C ALA A 463 -26.33 -9.31 -10.47
N VAL A 464 -26.19 -10.16 -9.46
CA VAL A 464 -25.04 -10.11 -8.53
C VAL A 464 -23.73 -10.47 -9.21
N GLN A 465 -23.74 -11.47 -10.10
CA GLN A 465 -22.54 -11.96 -10.79
C GLN A 465 -22.20 -11.18 -12.06
N MET A 466 -22.96 -10.14 -12.39
CA MET A 466 -22.73 -9.30 -13.56
C MET A 466 -21.36 -8.63 -13.44
N LYS A 467 -20.56 -8.75 -14.50
CA LYS A 467 -19.25 -8.12 -14.58
C LYS A 467 -19.22 -7.08 -15.69
N GLU A 468 -18.60 -5.96 -15.40
CA GLU A 468 -18.37 -4.86 -16.31
C GLU A 468 -16.89 -4.61 -16.46
N ARG A 469 -16.51 -4.06 -17.62
CA ARG A 469 -15.13 -3.70 -17.88
C ARG A 469 -14.85 -2.36 -17.23
N ASP A 470 -13.92 -2.35 -16.29
CA ASP A 470 -13.45 -1.14 -15.65
C ASP A 470 -12.81 -0.21 -16.72
N PRO A 471 -13.26 1.06 -16.83
CA PRO A 471 -12.76 1.98 -17.86
C PRO A 471 -11.31 2.41 -17.65
N VAL A 472 -10.80 2.36 -16.42
CA VAL A 472 -9.43 2.77 -16.06
C VAL A 472 -8.47 1.59 -16.15
N THR A 473 -8.84 0.45 -15.57
CA THR A 473 -7.94 -0.72 -15.48
C THR A 473 -8.13 -1.71 -16.63
N GLY A 474 -9.24 -1.64 -17.36
CA GLY A 474 -9.60 -2.56 -18.43
C GLY A 474 -9.99 -3.97 -17.95
N LYS A 475 -10.00 -4.22 -16.63
CA LYS A 475 -10.31 -5.52 -16.01
C LYS A 475 -11.82 -5.71 -15.86
N MET A 476 -12.27 -6.97 -15.91
CA MET A 476 -13.66 -7.31 -15.60
C MET A 476 -13.87 -7.30 -14.08
N ARG A 477 -14.69 -6.37 -13.58
CA ARG A 477 -15.06 -6.23 -12.15
C ARG A 477 -16.54 -6.44 -11.96
N VAL A 478 -16.95 -6.77 -10.74
CA VAL A 478 -18.38 -6.88 -10.39
C VAL A 478 -19.05 -5.52 -10.60
N ALA A 479 -20.13 -5.49 -11.38
CA ALA A 479 -20.81 -4.26 -11.76
C ALA A 479 -21.35 -3.50 -10.53
N ASN A 480 -21.92 -4.23 -9.57
CA ASN A 480 -22.41 -3.66 -8.31
C ASN A 480 -21.85 -4.44 -7.11
N PRO A 481 -20.76 -3.98 -6.47
CA PRO A 481 -20.16 -4.67 -5.32
C PRO A 481 -21.10 -4.82 -4.11
N GLN A 482 -22.18 -4.03 -4.00
CA GLN A 482 -23.13 -4.07 -2.89
C GLN A 482 -24.29 -5.04 -3.13
N SER A 483 -24.44 -5.58 -4.35
CA SER A 483 -25.60 -6.40 -4.72
C SER A 483 -25.72 -7.68 -3.88
N SER A 484 -24.60 -8.32 -3.53
CA SER A 484 -24.60 -9.50 -2.66
C SER A 484 -25.29 -9.22 -1.33
N ARG A 485 -24.96 -8.08 -0.70
CA ARG A 485 -25.57 -7.65 0.56
C ARG A 485 -27.03 -7.25 0.38
N LEU A 486 -27.32 -6.48 -0.66
CA LEU A 486 -28.68 -6.02 -0.93
C LEU A 486 -29.65 -7.20 -1.08
N VAL A 487 -29.25 -8.26 -1.79
CA VAL A 487 -30.07 -9.48 -1.95
C VAL A 487 -30.38 -10.13 -0.59
N TRP A 488 -29.40 -10.19 0.33
CA TRP A 488 -29.64 -10.68 1.68
C TRP A 488 -30.60 -9.79 2.49
N GLU A 489 -30.54 -8.47 2.30
CA GLU A 489 -31.36 -7.51 3.04
C GLU A 489 -32.79 -7.38 2.48
N THR A 490 -33.01 -7.62 1.17
CA THR A 490 -34.30 -7.34 0.53
C THR A 490 -35.04 -8.57 0.00
N TYR A 491 -34.33 -9.55 -0.57
CA TYR A 491 -34.97 -10.71 -1.22
C TYR A 491 -34.96 -11.94 -0.30
N LEU A 492 -33.86 -12.19 0.39
CA LEU A 492 -33.69 -13.35 1.28
C LEU A 492 -34.17 -13.07 2.72
N THR A 493 -35.20 -12.24 2.90
CA THR A 493 -35.71 -11.81 4.22
C THR A 493 -36.27 -12.95 5.07
N GLU A 494 -36.57 -14.09 4.45
CA GLU A 494 -36.98 -15.31 5.13
C GLU A 494 -35.85 -15.96 5.95
N PHE A 495 -34.58 -15.68 5.63
CA PHE A 495 -33.41 -16.15 6.36
C PHE A 495 -33.05 -15.17 7.49
N LYS A 496 -33.68 -15.30 8.65
CA LYS A 496 -33.58 -14.30 9.73
C LYS A 496 -32.24 -14.38 10.46
N SER A 497 -31.83 -15.58 10.86
CA SER A 497 -30.62 -15.78 11.66
C SER A 497 -29.39 -15.85 10.76
N LEU A 498 -29.49 -16.61 9.67
CA LEU A 498 -28.44 -16.76 8.66
C LEU A 498 -28.22 -15.44 7.91
N GLY A 499 -29.27 -14.70 7.56
CA GLY A 499 -29.15 -13.42 6.88
C GLY A 499 -28.33 -12.40 7.68
N LYS A 500 -28.54 -12.32 9.01
CA LYS A 500 -27.70 -11.50 9.90
C LYS A 500 -26.22 -11.89 9.83
N VAL A 501 -25.92 -13.19 9.79
CA VAL A 501 -24.54 -13.69 9.67
C VAL A 501 -23.96 -13.39 8.29
N ALA A 502 -24.72 -13.62 7.22
CA ALA A 502 -24.29 -13.40 5.85
C ALA A 502 -23.94 -11.93 5.61
N VAL A 503 -24.85 -11.01 5.93
CA VAL A 503 -24.64 -9.55 5.79
C VAL A 503 -23.39 -9.09 6.56
N ARG A 504 -23.12 -9.69 7.73
CA ARG A 504 -21.92 -9.41 8.53
C ARG A 504 -20.65 -10.02 7.95
N LEU A 505 -20.67 -11.20 7.33
CA LEU A 505 -19.44 -11.83 6.85
C LEU A 505 -19.01 -11.32 5.49
N ILE A 506 -19.95 -11.11 4.57
CA ILE A 506 -19.65 -10.80 3.17
C ILE A 506 -19.06 -9.39 2.99
N PHE A 507 -19.29 -8.45 3.91
CA PHE A 507 -18.70 -7.11 3.84
C PHE A 507 -17.30 -7.02 4.47
N LEU A 508 -16.87 -8.03 5.26
CA LEU A 508 -15.59 -7.96 5.95
C LEU A 508 -14.47 -7.88 4.92
N HIS A 509 -13.55 -6.93 5.11
CA HIS A 509 -12.33 -6.86 4.32
C HIS A 509 -11.29 -7.85 4.83
N ALA A 510 -10.54 -8.39 3.89
CA ALA A 510 -9.45 -9.32 4.13
C ALA A 510 -8.07 -8.63 4.21
N THR A 511 -8.03 -7.30 4.06
CA THR A 511 -6.82 -6.49 4.10
C THR A 511 -6.92 -5.40 5.16
N SER A 512 -5.83 -5.21 5.91
CA SER A 512 -5.69 -4.09 6.84
C SER A 512 -5.28 -2.79 6.15
N CYS A 513 -5.07 -2.82 4.83
CA CYS A 513 -4.61 -1.72 4.01
C CYS A 513 -5.54 -0.51 4.15
N GLY A 514 -5.05 0.48 4.90
CA GLY A 514 -5.51 1.85 4.98
C GLY A 514 -4.35 2.80 4.61
N PHE A 515 -4.65 4.09 4.57
CA PHE A 515 -3.76 5.20 4.21
C PHE A 515 -2.25 4.95 4.43
N LYS A 516 -1.46 5.04 3.34
CA LYS A 516 0.01 5.10 3.42
C LYS A 516 0.42 6.57 3.62
N CYS A 517 0.99 6.84 4.80
CA CYS A 517 1.50 8.16 5.15
C CYS A 517 2.73 8.50 4.29
N ASN A 518 2.81 9.73 3.79
CA ASN A 518 3.95 10.17 2.99
C ASN A 518 5.23 10.16 3.84
N TRP A 519 6.33 9.69 3.25
CA TRP A 519 7.66 9.69 3.85
C TRP A 519 8.09 11.08 4.35
N SER A 520 7.74 12.14 3.61
CA SER A 520 8.02 13.53 3.99
C SER A 520 7.34 13.93 5.31
N LEU A 521 6.10 13.47 5.53
CA LEU A 521 5.36 13.70 6.77
C LEU A 521 5.92 12.91 7.93
N LEU A 522 6.34 11.65 7.71
CA LEU A 522 7.01 10.83 8.72
C LEU A 522 8.37 11.44 9.15
N ARG A 523 9.15 11.97 8.20
CA ARG A 523 10.39 12.70 8.48
C ARG A 523 10.12 13.98 9.27
N TRP A 524 9.07 14.73 8.91
CA TRP A 524 8.64 15.91 9.65
C TRP A 524 8.23 15.57 11.08
N VAL A 525 7.44 14.50 11.27
CA VAL A 525 7.07 13.99 12.59
C VAL A 525 8.29 13.65 13.43
N ALA A 526 9.23 12.89 12.88
CA ALA A 526 10.41 12.47 13.62
C ALA A 526 11.32 13.62 14.05
N SER A 527 11.40 14.67 13.23
CA SER A 527 12.13 15.90 13.62
C SER A 527 11.43 16.69 14.75
N HIS A 528 10.17 16.38 15.07
CA HIS A 528 9.37 17.05 16.10
C HIS A 528 8.86 16.09 17.21
N THR A 529 9.34 14.85 17.29
CA THR A 529 8.88 13.82 18.27
C THR A 529 8.96 14.29 19.72
N HIS A 530 9.87 15.21 20.05
CA HIS A 530 10.02 15.75 21.40
C HIS A 530 9.03 16.87 21.76
N GLN A 531 8.17 17.30 20.82
CA GLN A 531 7.20 18.37 21.04
C GLN A 531 5.76 17.85 20.89
N LYS A 532 5.01 17.82 21.99
CA LYS A 532 3.60 17.40 22.03
C LYS A 532 2.72 18.13 20.99
N ALA A 533 2.98 19.43 20.77
CA ALA A 533 2.27 20.23 19.77
C ALA A 533 2.61 19.85 18.32
N GLY A 534 3.81 19.31 18.07
CA GLY A 534 4.21 18.80 16.75
C GLY A 534 3.47 17.50 16.40
N ILE A 535 3.36 16.60 17.37
CA ILE A 535 2.62 15.33 17.23
C ILE A 535 1.13 15.58 16.99
N ASP A 536 0.49 16.46 17.78
CA ASP A 536 -0.93 16.83 17.58
C ASP A 536 -1.17 17.37 16.17
N ARG A 537 -0.30 18.27 15.70
CA ARG A 537 -0.38 18.82 14.33
C ARG A 537 -0.23 17.71 13.28
N ALA A 538 0.70 16.79 13.48
CA ALA A 538 0.90 15.67 12.56
C ALA A 538 -0.33 14.78 12.48
N GLN A 539 -0.93 14.43 13.61
CA GLN A 539 -2.13 13.60 13.66
C GLN A 539 -3.28 14.25 12.89
N LYS A 540 -3.46 15.57 13.03
CA LYS A 540 -4.48 16.31 12.28
C LYS A 540 -4.24 16.31 10.77
N LEU A 541 -2.98 16.52 10.34
CA LEU A 541 -2.61 16.45 8.93
C LEU A 541 -2.80 15.05 8.34
N ILE A 542 -2.35 14.02 9.07
CA ILE A 542 -2.55 12.62 8.70
C ILE A 542 -4.05 12.34 8.56
N PHE A 543 -4.87 12.81 9.51
CA PHE A 543 -6.31 12.59 9.49
C PHE A 543 -6.98 13.19 8.25
N ILE A 544 -6.67 14.45 7.92
CA ILE A 544 -7.24 15.13 6.74
C ILE A 544 -6.75 14.47 5.44
N SER A 545 -5.44 14.24 5.31
CA SER A 545 -4.86 13.59 4.13
C SER A 545 -5.42 12.18 3.93
N ALA A 546 -5.60 11.42 5.01
CA ALA A 546 -6.15 10.08 4.94
C ALA A 546 -7.59 10.05 4.46
N HIS A 547 -8.44 10.96 4.93
CA HIS A 547 -9.82 11.03 4.46
C HIS A 547 -9.90 11.36 2.97
N SER A 548 -9.14 12.37 2.52
CA SER A 548 -9.11 12.74 1.10
C SER A 548 -8.62 11.59 0.20
N LYS A 549 -7.54 10.88 0.59
CA LYS A 549 -7.05 9.73 -0.18
C LYS A 549 -8.03 8.55 -0.18
N LEU A 550 -8.70 8.28 0.94
CA LEU A 550 -9.68 7.19 1.03
C LEU A 550 -10.94 7.47 0.21
N GLU A 551 -11.39 8.73 0.15
CA GLU A 551 -12.56 9.14 -0.66
C GLU A 551 -12.28 9.08 -2.15
N ARG A 552 -11.07 9.47 -2.60
CA ARG A 552 -10.67 9.40 -4.01
C ARG A 552 -10.39 7.97 -4.50
N ARG A 553 -10.27 6.98 -3.59
CA ARG A 553 -9.75 5.62 -3.87
C ARG A 553 -8.36 5.61 -4.53
N ASP A 554 -7.63 6.71 -4.39
CA ASP A 554 -6.29 6.90 -4.95
C ASP A 554 -5.25 6.38 -3.95
N PHE A 555 -5.00 5.06 -4.00
CA PHE A 555 -3.94 4.41 -3.19
C PHE A 555 -2.54 4.52 -3.81
N SER A 556 -2.45 5.14 -5.00
CA SER A 556 -1.22 5.44 -5.73
C SER A 556 -1.34 6.88 -6.20
N SER A 557 -0.82 7.84 -5.43
CA SER A 557 -0.66 9.17 -6.00
C SER A 557 0.49 9.12 -7.01
N ASP A 558 0.31 9.70 -8.19
CA ASP A 558 1.45 9.92 -9.11
C ASP A 558 2.55 10.76 -8.42
N GLU A 559 2.20 11.52 -7.37
CA GLU A 559 3.15 12.19 -6.47
C GLU A 559 4.06 11.24 -5.68
N ASP A 560 3.59 10.04 -5.28
CA ASP A 560 4.43 9.02 -4.62
C ASP A 560 5.38 8.38 -5.64
N LYS A 561 4.96 8.21 -6.91
CA LYS A 561 5.85 7.75 -8.00
C LYS A 561 6.92 8.79 -8.33
N ASP A 562 6.57 10.08 -8.33
CA ASP A 562 7.52 11.16 -8.53
C ASP A 562 8.48 11.28 -7.35
N ALA A 563 8.00 11.15 -6.11
CA ALA A 563 8.85 11.13 -4.91
C ALA A 563 9.82 9.94 -4.91
N ASP A 564 9.38 8.75 -5.35
CA ASP A 564 10.23 7.59 -5.56
C ASP A 564 11.27 7.83 -6.68
N LEU A 565 10.85 8.45 -7.80
CA LEU A 565 11.72 8.85 -8.91
C LEU A 565 12.83 9.81 -8.46
N PHE A 566 12.51 10.81 -7.62
CA PHE A 566 13.47 11.76 -7.07
C PHE A 566 14.31 11.18 -5.91
N SER A 567 13.81 10.17 -5.19
CA SER A 567 14.60 9.46 -4.17
C SER A 567 15.71 8.61 -4.81
N LEU A 568 15.41 7.94 -5.92
CA LEU A 568 16.39 7.22 -6.75
C LEU A 568 17.44 8.16 -7.37
N ALA A 569 17.05 9.39 -7.72
CA ALA A 569 17.95 10.40 -8.26
C ALA A 569 18.84 11.06 -7.19
N ASN A 570 18.40 11.17 -5.93
CA ASN A 570 19.23 11.75 -4.87
C ASN A 570 20.28 10.77 -4.31
N ASP A 571 20.05 9.45 -4.42
CA ASP A 571 21.06 8.44 -4.09
C ASP A 571 22.28 8.49 -5.03
N THR A 572 22.14 9.12 -6.21
CA THR A 572 23.24 9.29 -7.19
C THR A 572 24.07 10.57 -6.97
N PHE A 573 23.61 11.52 -6.17
CA PHE A 573 24.29 12.82 -6.01
C PHE A 573 24.92 13.09 -4.62
N ASP A 574 24.59 12.32 -3.59
CA ASP A 574 25.10 12.56 -2.22
C ASP A 574 26.34 11.72 -1.83
N LYS A 575 27.12 11.21 -2.79
CA LYS A 575 28.39 10.50 -2.51
C LYS A 575 29.68 11.16 -3.03
N ASP A 576 29.61 12.32 -3.68
CA ASP A 576 30.81 12.95 -4.27
C ASP A 576 31.34 14.19 -3.53
N LEU A 577 30.86 14.50 -2.33
CA LEU A 577 31.52 15.49 -1.47
C LEU A 577 31.58 14.99 -0.01
N LEU A 578 32.79 15.04 0.56
CA LEU A 578 33.26 14.55 1.88
C LEU A 578 33.82 13.11 1.81
N GLY A 579 35.12 12.84 1.91
CA GLY A 579 36.29 13.64 2.23
C GLY A 579 37.54 12.78 2.06
N LEU A 580 38.57 13.36 1.46
CA LEU A 580 39.92 12.82 1.38
C LEU A 580 40.55 12.76 2.78
N GLU A 581 40.83 11.56 3.29
CA GLU A 581 41.87 11.39 4.32
C GLU A 581 43.06 10.63 3.72
N ARG A 582 44.23 11.28 3.80
CA ARG A 582 45.54 10.72 3.44
C ARG A 582 45.96 9.65 4.45
N PRO A 583 46.62 8.56 4.03
CA PRO A 583 47.20 7.61 4.96
C PRO A 583 48.58 8.08 5.46
N PRO A 584 49.06 7.60 6.62
CA PRO A 584 50.48 7.60 6.94
C PRO A 584 51.27 6.67 5.99
#